data_AF-A0A8S2ZGP3-F1
#
_entry.id   AF-A0A8S2ZGP3-F1
#
_cell.length_a   1.000
_cell.length_b   1.000
_cell.length_c   1.000
_cell.angle_alpha   90.00
_cell.angle_beta   90.00
_cell.angle_gamma   90.00
#
_symmetry.space_group_name_H-M   'P 1'
#
loop_
_entity.id
_entity.type
_entity.pdbx_description
1 polymer ?
#
loop_
_entity_poly.entity_id
_entity_poly.type
_entity_poly.pdbx_seq_one_letter_code
_entity_poly.pdbx_strand_id
1 'polypeptide(L)'
;MSTLNKTTAHAASRNMEHDLSFNYETLEPASSGLTGNQTCVNGLYAELEKCYDTLTILIQGIQTLSNDANRLNNESSHLNNLIQAAQDELKQIKLSINEVDTYLAEIASNNKILQQETLSIKQKVEDMQFASYDGMLIWKVTDVSHKIADSQSGRQTSIYSPPFYSSSIGYKMRARLYLQGDGNA
;
A
#
# COMPACT_ATOMS: atom_id res chain seq x y z
N MET A 1 -12.01 10.07 -30.09
CA MET A 1 -11.18 9.05 -30.74
C MET A 1 -11.51 7.73 -30.07
N SER A 2 -12.41 6.93 -30.66
CA SER A 2 -12.10 5.64 -31.33
C SER A 2 -11.67 4.58 -30.30
N THR A 3 -12.29 3.42 -30.10
CA THR A 3 -12.98 2.53 -31.05
C THR A 3 -13.49 1.27 -30.33
N LEU A 4 -14.59 0.72 -30.87
CA LEU A 4 -14.97 -0.69 -30.98
C LEU A 4 -15.27 -1.54 -29.72
N ASN A 5 -16.57 -1.69 -29.45
CA ASN A 5 -17.15 -2.89 -28.84
C ASN A 5 -17.10 -4.04 -29.86
N LYS A 6 -16.40 -5.14 -29.51
CA LYS A 6 -16.42 -6.40 -30.28
C LYS A 6 -17.43 -7.37 -29.67
N THR A 7 -18.58 -7.41 -30.33
CA THR A 7 -19.39 -8.56 -30.74
C THR A 7 -19.19 -9.90 -30.01
N THR A 8 -20.20 -10.26 -29.21
CA THR A 8 -20.52 -11.63 -28.78
C THR A 8 -20.95 -12.46 -29.98
N ALA A 9 -20.26 -13.56 -30.28
CA ALA A 9 -20.68 -14.56 -31.25
C ALA A 9 -20.93 -15.88 -30.53
N HIS A 10 -22.21 -16.21 -30.33
CA HIS A 10 -22.66 -17.55 -30.01
C HIS A 10 -22.44 -18.43 -31.25
N ALA A 11 -21.51 -19.39 -31.18
CA ALA A 11 -21.38 -20.45 -32.17
C ALA A 11 -22.30 -21.60 -31.77
N ALA A 12 -23.34 -21.82 -32.58
CA ALA A 12 -24.26 -22.93 -32.46
C ALA A 12 -23.55 -24.27 -32.74
N SER A 13 -23.59 -25.20 -31.78
CA SER A 13 -23.28 -26.61 -32.01
C SER A 13 -24.33 -27.22 -32.93
N ARG A 14 -23.93 -27.56 -34.16
CA ARG A 14 -24.74 -28.32 -35.10
C ARG A 14 -24.37 -29.80 -34.95
N ASN A 15 -25.18 -30.56 -34.24
CA ASN A 15 -25.11 -32.02 -34.27
C ASN A 15 -25.50 -32.50 -35.68
N MET A 16 -24.56 -33.13 -36.38
CA MET A 16 -24.84 -33.93 -37.58
C MET A 16 -24.94 -35.38 -37.15
N GLU A 17 -26.16 -35.84 -36.86
CA GLU A 17 -26.49 -37.26 -36.91
C GLU A 17 -26.52 -37.65 -38.40
N HIS A 18 -25.49 -38.35 -38.87
CA HIS A 18 -25.53 -39.02 -40.17
C HIS A 18 -25.95 -40.47 -39.93
N ASP A 19 -27.24 -40.72 -40.17
CA ASP A 19 -27.85 -42.03 -40.32
C ASP A 19 -27.25 -42.71 -41.57
N LEU A 20 -26.43 -43.74 -41.38
CA LEU A 20 -25.87 -44.57 -42.45
C LEU A 20 -26.45 -45.97 -42.34
N SER A 21 -27.66 -46.15 -42.87
CA SER A 21 -28.18 -47.48 -43.20
C SER A 21 -27.40 -48.03 -44.40
N PHE A 22 -26.53 -49.01 -44.17
CA PHE A 22 -25.81 -49.73 -45.22
C PHE A 22 -26.62 -50.98 -45.57
N ASN A 23 -27.28 -50.99 -46.73
CA ASN A 23 -27.95 -52.16 -47.28
C ASN A 23 -26.91 -53.22 -47.70
N TYR A 24 -26.97 -54.41 -47.09
CA TYR A 24 -26.26 -55.58 -47.58
C TYR A 24 -27.10 -56.28 -48.65
N GLU A 25 -26.63 -56.27 -49.89
CA GLU A 25 -27.16 -57.11 -50.96
C GLU A 25 -26.29 -58.38 -51.07
N THR A 26 -26.91 -59.53 -50.84
CA THR A 26 -26.32 -60.87 -50.75
C THR A 26 -25.81 -61.37 -52.10
N LEU A 27 -24.57 -61.85 -52.18
CA LEU A 27 -24.03 -62.61 -53.32
C LEU A 27 -23.35 -63.92 -52.85
N GLU A 28 -23.78 -65.05 -53.44
CA GLU A 28 -23.29 -66.42 -53.21
C GLU A 28 -21.94 -66.75 -53.89
N PRO A 29 -21.23 -67.85 -53.52
CA PRO A 29 -19.77 -67.93 -53.61
C PRO A 29 -19.21 -68.72 -54.82
N ALA A 30 -18.09 -68.26 -55.39
CA ALA A 30 -17.25 -69.01 -56.33
C ALA A 30 -15.97 -69.53 -55.62
N SER A 31 -15.93 -70.82 -55.30
CA SER A 31 -14.90 -71.45 -54.46
C SER A 31 -13.64 -71.86 -55.24
N SER A 32 -12.49 -71.21 -54.94
CA SER A 32 -11.14 -71.81 -54.78
C SER A 32 -9.95 -70.84 -54.99
N GLY A 33 -10.16 -69.62 -55.50
CA GLY A 33 -9.15 -68.55 -55.57
C GLY A 33 -9.40 -67.34 -54.65
N LEU A 34 -10.50 -67.34 -53.89
CA LEU A 34 -11.02 -66.19 -53.15
C LEU A 34 -10.60 -66.11 -51.67
N THR A 35 -9.98 -67.14 -51.12
CA THR A 35 -9.67 -67.23 -49.68
C THR A 35 -8.60 -66.23 -49.24
N GLY A 36 -7.53 -66.05 -50.03
CA GLY A 36 -6.46 -65.09 -49.72
C GLY A 36 -6.91 -63.62 -49.78
N ASN A 37 -7.78 -63.28 -50.74
CA ASN A 37 -8.37 -61.93 -50.82
C ASN A 37 -9.36 -61.68 -49.69
N GLN A 38 -10.16 -62.67 -49.28
CA GLN A 38 -11.08 -62.51 -48.15
C GLN A 38 -10.32 -62.32 -46.83
N THR A 39 -9.21 -63.04 -46.60
CA THR A 39 -8.38 -62.84 -45.40
C THR A 39 -7.70 -61.47 -45.38
N CYS A 40 -7.23 -60.97 -46.54
CA CYS A 40 -6.65 -59.64 -46.66
C CYS A 40 -7.68 -58.52 -46.37
N VAL A 41 -8.88 -58.65 -46.92
CA VAL A 41 -9.99 -57.71 -46.69
C VAL A 41 -10.41 -57.70 -45.22
N ASN A 42 -10.56 -58.87 -44.59
CA ASN A 42 -10.87 -58.97 -43.16
C ASN A 42 -9.77 -58.36 -42.28
N GLY A 43 -8.50 -58.46 -42.68
CA GLY A 43 -7.37 -57.81 -42.00
C GLY A 43 -7.44 -56.27 -42.07
N LEU A 44 -7.78 -55.72 -43.23
CA LEU A 44 -7.97 -54.27 -43.40
C LEU A 44 -9.15 -53.74 -42.60
N TYR A 45 -10.26 -54.48 -42.50
CA TYR A 45 -11.39 -54.13 -41.63
C TYR A 45 -11.00 -54.12 -40.14
N ALA A 46 -10.21 -55.10 -39.68
CA ALA A 46 -9.72 -55.13 -38.30
C ALA A 46 -8.76 -53.98 -37.97
N GLU A 47 -7.94 -53.53 -38.93
CA GLU A 47 -7.11 -52.32 -38.77
C GLU A 47 -7.94 -51.03 -38.76
N LEU A 48 -9.00 -50.97 -39.59
CA LEU A 48 -9.94 -49.84 -39.59
C LEU A 48 -10.73 -49.75 -38.28
N GLU A 49 -11.16 -50.88 -37.71
CA GLU A 49 -11.86 -50.94 -36.41
C GLU A 49 -10.94 -50.44 -35.28
N LYS A 50 -9.70 -50.92 -35.23
CA LYS A 50 -8.68 -50.39 -34.30
C LYS A 50 -8.45 -48.89 -34.49
N CYS A 51 -8.40 -48.43 -35.74
CA CYS A 51 -8.25 -47.00 -36.05
C CYS A 51 -9.43 -46.20 -35.52
N TYR A 52 -10.66 -46.67 -35.71
CA TYR A 52 -11.87 -46.05 -35.19
C TYR A 52 -11.88 -45.97 -33.65
N ASP A 53 -11.51 -47.04 -32.96
CA ASP A 53 -11.41 -47.06 -31.50
C ASP A 53 -10.38 -46.05 -30.99
N THR A 54 -9.20 -46.00 -31.63
CA THR A 54 -8.17 -45.01 -31.27
C THR A 54 -8.64 -43.59 -31.51
N LEU A 55 -9.34 -43.32 -32.63
CA LEU A 55 -9.95 -42.02 -32.91
C LEU A 55 -10.96 -41.61 -31.84
N THR A 56 -11.78 -42.56 -31.38
CA THR A 56 -12.80 -42.31 -30.36
C THR A 56 -12.17 -41.94 -29.02
N ILE A 57 -11.14 -42.69 -28.60
CA ILE A 57 -10.39 -42.39 -27.38
C ILE A 57 -9.71 -41.01 -27.47
N LEU A 58 -9.11 -40.69 -28.64
CA LEU A 58 -8.49 -39.38 -28.86
C LEU A 58 -9.50 -38.25 -28.79
N ILE A 59 -10.68 -38.40 -29.40
CA ILE A 59 -11.76 -37.40 -29.33
C ILE A 59 -12.19 -37.16 -27.88
N GLN A 60 -12.39 -38.23 -27.10
CA GLN A 60 -12.75 -38.13 -25.68
C GLN A 60 -11.65 -37.44 -24.86
N GLY A 61 -10.38 -37.74 -25.15
CA GLY A 61 -9.23 -37.08 -24.53
C GLY A 61 -9.19 -35.58 -24.82
N ILE A 62 -9.41 -35.18 -26.08
CA ILE A 62 -9.48 -33.77 -26.49
C ILE A 62 -10.62 -33.05 -25.78
N GLN A 63 -11.80 -33.66 -25.67
CA GLN A 63 -12.94 -33.08 -24.96
C GLN A 63 -12.63 -32.86 -23.46
N THR A 64 -12.00 -33.85 -22.83
CA THR A 64 -11.61 -33.75 -21.41
C THR A 64 -10.61 -32.61 -21.19
N LEU A 65 -9.57 -32.53 -22.04
CA LEU A 65 -8.59 -31.45 -21.98
C LEU A 65 -9.22 -30.08 -22.23
N SER A 66 -10.17 -29.99 -23.16
CA SER A 66 -10.92 -28.75 -23.42
C SER A 66 -11.70 -28.29 -22.18
N ASN A 67 -12.35 -29.22 -21.48
CA ASN A 67 -13.07 -28.93 -20.25
C ASN A 67 -12.14 -28.45 -19.13
N ASP A 68 -10.98 -29.11 -18.96
CA ASP A 68 -9.98 -28.71 -17.97
C ASP A 68 -9.39 -27.33 -18.28
N ALA A 69 -9.09 -27.05 -19.54
CA ALA A 69 -8.62 -25.73 -19.98
C ALA A 69 -9.64 -24.63 -19.65
N ASN A 70 -10.93 -24.88 -19.88
CA ASN A 70 -12.00 -23.95 -19.52
C ASN A 70 -12.11 -23.74 -18.00
N ARG A 71 -12.01 -24.82 -17.21
CA ARG A 71 -12.03 -24.72 -15.74
C ARG A 71 -10.86 -23.88 -15.23
N LEU A 72 -9.65 -24.16 -15.69
CA LEU A 72 -8.45 -23.40 -15.32
C LEU A 72 -8.55 -21.94 -15.75
N ASN A 73 -9.13 -21.66 -16.92
CA ASN A 73 -9.35 -20.29 -17.38
C ASN A 73 -10.35 -19.54 -16.47
N ASN A 74 -11.41 -20.20 -16.03
CA ASN A 74 -12.37 -19.62 -15.09
C ASN A 74 -11.75 -19.36 -13.71
N GLU A 75 -10.95 -20.30 -13.21
CA GLU A 75 -10.22 -20.14 -11.94
C GLU A 75 -9.21 -18.99 -12.03
N SER A 76 -8.46 -18.91 -13.12
CA SER A 76 -7.54 -17.79 -13.38
C SER A 76 -8.27 -16.44 -13.40
N SER A 77 -9.42 -16.36 -14.08
CA SER A 77 -10.26 -15.15 -14.07
C SER A 77 -10.73 -14.79 -12.64
N HIS A 78 -11.16 -15.78 -11.86
CA HIS A 78 -11.59 -15.56 -10.49
C HIS A 78 -10.44 -15.06 -9.59
N LEU A 79 -9.27 -15.69 -9.66
CA LEU A 79 -8.09 -15.28 -8.90
C LEU A 79 -7.65 -13.86 -9.28
N ASN A 80 -7.69 -13.49 -10.56
CA ASN A 80 -7.40 -12.12 -10.99
C ASN A 80 -8.37 -11.09 -10.37
N ASN A 81 -9.65 -11.42 -10.26
CA ASN A 81 -10.62 -10.54 -9.61
C ASN A 81 -10.34 -10.37 -8.11
N LEU A 82 -9.97 -11.46 -7.41
CA LEU A 82 -9.58 -11.38 -5.99
C LEU A 82 -8.31 -10.55 -5.79
N ILE A 83 -7.32 -10.72 -6.66
CA ILE A 83 -6.10 -9.91 -6.65
C ILE A 83 -6.44 -8.43 -6.84
N GLN A 84 -7.31 -8.10 -7.80
CA GLN A 84 -7.71 -6.72 -8.07
C GLN A 84 -8.43 -6.10 -6.86
N ALA A 85 -9.36 -6.83 -6.25
CA ALA A 85 -10.06 -6.37 -5.04
C ALA A 85 -9.10 -6.10 -3.88
N ALA A 86 -8.16 -7.02 -3.62
CA ALA A 86 -7.14 -6.83 -2.59
C ALA A 86 -6.21 -5.64 -2.89
N GLN A 87 -5.87 -5.40 -4.17
CA GLN A 87 -5.09 -4.24 -4.58
C GLN A 87 -5.84 -2.92 -4.36
N ASP A 88 -7.15 -2.91 -4.61
CA ASP A 88 -7.99 -1.73 -4.38
C ASP A 88 -8.10 -1.41 -2.88
N GLU A 89 -8.28 -2.43 -2.03
CA GLU A 89 -8.28 -2.28 -0.57
C GLU A 89 -6.93 -1.72 -0.06
N LEU A 90 -5.81 -2.28 -0.52
CA LEU A 90 -4.48 -1.78 -0.18
C LEU A 90 -4.29 -0.31 -0.57
N LYS A 91 -4.82 0.08 -1.74
CA LYS A 91 -4.77 1.47 -2.19
C LYS A 91 -5.57 2.39 -1.26
N GLN A 92 -6.75 1.97 -0.82
CA GLN A 92 -7.56 2.74 0.13
C GLN A 92 -6.87 2.88 1.49
N ILE A 93 -6.32 1.79 2.03
CA ILE A 93 -5.57 1.82 3.29
C ILE A 93 -4.39 2.78 3.19
N LYS A 94 -3.64 2.76 2.08
CA LYS A 94 -2.51 3.66 1.87
C LYS A 94 -2.92 5.14 1.83
N LEU A 95 -4.07 5.45 1.24
CA LEU A 95 -4.61 6.81 1.25
C LEU A 95 -4.98 7.27 2.66
N SER A 96 -5.65 6.39 3.42
CA SER A 96 -6.02 6.68 4.82
C SER A 96 -4.79 6.88 5.72
N ILE A 97 -3.73 6.09 5.56
CA ILE A 97 -2.46 6.28 6.29
C ILE A 97 -1.88 7.67 5.99
N ASN A 98 -1.82 8.07 4.72
CA ASN A 98 -1.29 9.37 4.34
C ASN A 98 -2.10 10.53 4.93
N GLU A 99 -3.44 10.39 5.00
CA GLU A 99 -4.30 11.37 5.67
C GLU A 99 -3.99 11.47 7.17
N VAL A 100 -3.85 10.34 7.86
CA VAL A 100 -3.45 10.32 9.28
C VAL A 100 -2.07 10.96 9.50
N ASP A 101 -1.10 10.70 8.62
CA ASP A 101 0.23 11.31 8.69
C ASP A 101 0.17 12.83 8.56
N THR A 102 -0.70 13.36 7.70
CA THR A 102 -0.91 14.82 7.59
C THR A 102 -1.48 15.41 8.87
N TYR A 103 -2.49 14.77 9.48
CA TYR A 103 -3.06 15.22 10.75
C TYR A 103 -2.04 15.16 11.90
N LEU A 104 -1.20 14.13 11.95
CA LEU A 104 -0.14 14.02 12.96
C LEU A 104 0.89 15.14 12.83
N ALA A 105 1.27 15.51 11.61
CA ALA A 105 2.19 16.63 11.37
C ALA A 105 1.62 17.96 11.86
N GLU A 106 0.32 18.21 11.63
CA GLU A 106 -0.38 19.41 12.10
C GLU A 106 -0.43 19.46 13.63
N ILE A 107 -0.81 18.36 14.28
CA ILE A 107 -0.85 18.24 15.75
C ILE A 107 0.55 18.47 16.35
N ALA A 108 1.59 17.91 15.75
CA ALA A 108 2.97 18.11 16.21
C ALA A 108 3.38 19.60 16.13
N SER A 109 3.02 20.30 15.06
CA SER A 109 3.25 21.73 14.92
C SER A 109 2.51 22.54 15.99
N ASN A 110 1.22 22.26 16.19
CA ASN A 110 0.41 22.93 17.21
C ASN A 110 0.97 22.72 18.62
N ASN A 111 1.38 21.49 18.95
CA ASN A 111 2.01 21.18 20.24
C ASN A 111 3.30 21.98 20.45
N LYS A 112 4.11 22.18 19.40
CA LYS A 112 5.33 23.01 19.48
C LYS A 112 4.99 24.47 19.80
N ILE A 113 3.96 25.02 19.17
CA ILE A 113 3.48 26.38 19.43
C ILE A 113 3.01 26.50 20.89
N LEU A 114 2.15 25.58 21.34
CA LEU A 114 1.64 25.56 22.71
C LEU A 114 2.75 25.43 23.75
N GLN A 115 3.79 24.62 23.47
CA GLN A 115 4.97 24.54 24.35
C GLN A 115 5.70 25.88 24.42
N GLN A 116 5.90 26.56 23.30
CA GLN A 116 6.55 27.87 23.27
C GLN A 116 5.73 28.93 24.02
N GLU A 117 4.41 28.94 23.84
CA GLU A 117 3.50 29.84 24.58
C GLU A 117 3.52 29.55 26.08
N THR A 118 3.52 28.27 26.46
CA THR A 118 3.62 27.85 27.86
C THR A 118 4.92 28.34 28.49
N LEU A 119 6.05 28.24 27.80
CA LEU A 119 7.34 28.77 28.27
C LEU A 119 7.31 30.31 28.41
N SER A 120 6.73 31.01 27.44
CA SER A 120 6.56 32.47 27.46
C SER A 120 5.69 32.91 28.64
N ILE A 121 4.57 32.22 28.89
CA ILE A 121 3.68 32.51 30.02
C ILE A 121 4.38 32.23 31.34
N LYS A 122 5.08 31.10 31.48
CA LYS A 122 5.85 30.79 32.70
C LYS A 122 6.86 31.90 33.01
N GLN A 123 7.60 32.36 32.00
CA GLN A 123 8.55 33.46 32.16
C GLN A 123 7.87 34.77 32.58
N LYS A 124 6.71 35.09 32.00
CA LYS A 124 5.93 36.28 32.41
C LYS A 124 5.43 36.17 33.84
N VAL A 125 5.00 34.99 34.27
CA VAL A 125 4.55 34.74 35.65
C VAL A 125 5.71 34.90 36.63
N GLU A 126 6.88 34.32 36.33
CA GLU A 126 8.09 34.52 37.12
C GLU A 126 8.48 36.00 37.21
N ASP A 127 8.50 36.71 36.07
CA ASP A 127 8.80 38.15 36.03
C ASP A 127 7.83 38.97 36.91
N MET A 128 6.54 38.60 36.98
CA MET A 128 5.55 39.27 37.84
C MET A 128 5.71 38.92 39.32
N GLN A 129 6.06 37.67 39.65
CA GLN A 129 6.21 37.24 41.05
C GLN A 129 7.32 38.01 41.78
N PHE A 130 8.36 38.43 41.06
CA PHE A 130 9.49 39.16 41.61
C PHE A 130 9.47 40.67 41.30
N ALA A 131 8.40 41.18 40.69
CA ALA A 131 8.29 42.59 40.34
C ALA A 131 7.96 43.44 41.56
N SER A 132 8.83 44.41 41.87
CA SER A 132 8.50 45.51 42.79
C SER A 132 7.98 46.73 42.02
N TYR A 133 7.14 47.54 42.66
CA TYR A 133 6.54 48.76 42.09
C TYR A 133 6.87 50.03 42.88
N ASP A 134 7.83 49.97 43.79
CA ASP A 134 8.30 51.10 44.62
C ASP A 134 9.68 51.63 44.18
N GLY A 135 10.20 51.15 43.06
CA GLY A 135 11.54 51.46 42.57
C GLY A 135 12.68 50.72 43.29
N MET A 136 12.38 49.82 44.23
CA MET A 136 13.40 49.03 44.95
C MET A 136 13.60 47.66 44.30
N LEU A 137 14.86 47.25 44.12
CA LEU A 137 15.22 45.93 43.61
C LEU A 137 15.91 45.12 44.71
N ILE A 138 15.35 43.95 45.03
CA ILE A 138 16.03 42.89 45.81
C ILE A 138 16.27 41.72 44.86
N TRP A 139 17.53 41.48 44.52
CA TRP A 139 17.91 40.42 43.59
C TRP A 139 18.84 39.41 44.25
N LYS A 140 18.32 38.20 44.48
CA LYS A 140 19.12 37.06 44.94
C LYS A 140 19.74 36.34 43.75
N VAL A 141 21.06 36.35 43.66
CA VAL A 141 21.80 35.56 42.66
C VAL A 141 22.11 34.19 43.25
N THR A 142 21.50 33.14 42.71
CA THR A 142 21.81 31.74 43.05
C THR A 142 22.93 31.20 42.16
N ASP A 143 23.56 30.11 42.59
CA ASP A 143 24.57 29.36 41.81
C ASP A 143 25.72 30.22 41.28
N VAL A 144 26.20 31.13 42.12
CA VAL A 144 27.24 32.11 41.77
C VAL A 144 28.49 31.44 41.21
N SER A 145 28.94 30.33 41.82
CA SER A 145 30.12 29.58 41.35
C SER A 145 29.98 29.10 39.91
N HIS A 146 28.79 28.60 39.51
CA HIS A 146 28.54 28.16 38.14
C HIS A 146 28.53 29.36 37.18
N LYS A 147 27.88 30.46 37.57
CA LYS A 147 27.80 31.68 36.74
C LYS A 147 29.17 32.35 36.59
N ILE A 148 30.07 32.22 37.57
CA ILE A 148 31.47 32.63 37.47
C ILE A 148 32.21 31.78 36.45
N ALA A 149 32.03 30.46 36.45
CA ALA A 149 32.64 29.58 35.44
C ALA A 149 32.09 29.84 34.02
N ASP A 150 30.79 30.09 33.89
CA ASP A 150 30.17 30.45 32.61
C ASP A 150 30.69 31.79 32.07
N SER A 151 30.99 32.75 32.95
CA SER A 151 31.58 34.03 32.54
C SER A 151 33.05 33.91 32.19
N GLN A 152 33.83 33.08 32.90
CA GLN A 152 35.24 32.79 32.57
C GLN A 152 35.39 32.06 31.23
N SER A 153 34.48 31.12 30.94
CA SER A 153 34.45 30.41 29.65
C SER A 153 33.91 31.25 28.49
N GLY A 154 33.40 32.47 28.78
CA GLY A 154 32.77 33.34 27.79
C GLY A 154 31.36 32.92 27.36
N ARG A 155 30.81 31.81 27.90
CA ARG A 155 29.46 31.32 27.60
C ARG A 155 28.38 32.32 28.00
N GLN A 156 28.54 32.94 29.16
CA GLN A 156 27.63 33.97 29.66
C GLN A 156 28.39 35.02 30.47
N THR A 157 28.74 36.14 29.84
CA THR A 157 29.55 37.21 30.44
C THR A 157 28.81 38.08 31.45
N SER A 158 27.47 38.10 31.39
CA SER A 158 26.63 38.91 32.28
C SER A 158 25.25 38.29 32.48
N ILE A 159 24.61 38.68 33.57
CA ILE A 159 23.26 38.25 33.95
C ILE A 159 22.37 39.47 34.18
N TYR A 160 21.07 39.32 33.93
CA TYR A 160 20.05 40.35 34.18
C TYR A 160 19.20 40.00 35.39
N SER A 161 18.82 40.99 36.21
CA SER A 161 17.83 40.82 37.27
C SER A 161 16.43 40.59 36.70
N PRO A 162 15.45 40.09 37.47
CA PRO A 162 14.03 40.26 37.14
C PRO A 162 13.66 41.76 36.93
N PRO A 163 12.59 42.06 36.18
CA PRO A 163 12.11 43.44 36.02
C PRO A 163 11.50 44.00 37.31
N PHE A 164 11.74 45.29 37.55
CA PHE A 164 11.09 46.07 38.61
C PHE A 164 10.65 47.42 38.06
N TYR A 165 9.74 48.08 38.76
CA TYR A 165 9.03 49.27 38.28
C TYR A 165 9.21 50.44 39.25
N SER A 166 9.30 51.66 38.73
CA SER A 166 9.40 52.87 39.56
C SER A 166 8.08 53.22 40.28
N SER A 167 6.95 52.79 39.73
CA SER A 167 5.58 52.95 40.26
C SER A 167 4.64 51.97 39.54
N SER A 168 3.36 51.90 39.95
CA SER A 168 2.34 51.05 39.28
C SER A 168 2.11 51.39 37.80
N ILE A 169 2.36 52.64 37.40
CA ILE A 169 2.27 53.13 36.00
C ILE A 169 3.60 53.81 35.63
N GLY A 170 4.72 53.20 36.06
CA GLY A 170 6.06 53.78 35.96
C GLY A 170 6.97 53.14 34.91
N TYR A 171 8.26 53.45 35.00
CA TYR A 171 9.30 52.89 34.13
C TYR A 171 9.57 51.43 34.50
N LYS A 172 9.75 50.56 33.49
CA LYS A 172 10.22 49.17 33.65
C LYS A 172 11.74 49.13 33.57
N MET A 173 12.39 48.67 34.62
CA MET A 173 13.85 48.65 34.79
C MET A 173 14.37 47.23 35.05
N ARG A 174 15.64 46.97 34.72
CA ARG A 174 16.39 45.75 35.07
C ARG A 174 17.84 46.11 35.35
N ALA A 175 18.47 45.43 36.30
CA ALA A 175 19.91 45.54 36.54
C ALA A 175 20.67 44.52 35.68
N ARG A 176 21.90 44.86 35.25
CA ARG A 176 22.84 43.95 34.60
C ARG A 176 24.07 43.82 35.47
N LEU A 177 24.49 42.58 35.75
CA LEU A 177 25.66 42.28 36.58
C LEU A 177 26.69 41.51 35.75
N TYR A 178 27.95 41.94 35.84
CA TYR A 178 29.12 41.27 35.28
C TYR A 178 29.93 40.67 36.42
N LEU A 179 29.98 39.34 36.51
CA LEU A 179 30.64 38.65 37.62
C LEU A 179 32.18 38.72 37.55
N GLN A 180 32.73 38.95 36.35
CA GLN A 180 34.17 39.09 36.09
C GLN A 180 34.59 40.55 35.84
N GLY A 181 33.71 41.52 36.09
CA GLY A 181 33.89 42.91 35.68
C GLY A 181 33.58 43.12 34.19
N ASP A 182 33.42 44.38 33.78
CA ASP A 182 33.03 44.79 32.42
C ASP A 182 34.17 45.43 31.61
N GLY A 183 35.38 45.47 32.15
CA GLY A 183 36.60 45.89 31.46
C GLY A 183 36.68 47.39 31.10
N ASN A 184 35.67 48.19 31.43
CA ASN A 184 35.56 49.62 31.08
C ASN A 184 35.66 50.56 32.30
N ALA A 185 36.19 50.09 33.42
CA ALA A 185 36.35 50.86 34.65
C ALA A 185 37.70 51.60 34.70
#